data_AF-A0A4Q3DMQ5-F1
#
_entry.id   AF-A0A4Q3DMQ5-F1
#
_cell.length_a   1.000
_cell.length_b   1.000
_cell.length_c   1.000
_cell.angle_alpha   90.00
_cell.angle_beta   90.00
_cell.angle_gamma   90.00
#
_symmetry.space_group_name_H-M   'P 1'
#
loop_
_entity.id
_entity.type
_entity.pdbx_description
1 polymer ?
#
loop_
_entity_poly.entity_id
_entity_poly.type
_entity_poly.pdbx_seq_one_letter_code
_entity_poly.pdbx_strand_id
1 'polypeptide(L)'
;MRRTLGTLVSGFALTLTLAAPAMAQSPLRFWIDVYHGQCADCPHKPVTFHVELADMDKVNTLCSSDTNLMRTVAHIQREDMVIKFGHVSHAACVRDKSGNVKIAAGDSSVGSN
;
A
#
# COMPACT_ATOMS: atom_id res chain seq x y z
N MET A 1 55.09 23.53 -39.07
CA MET A 1 53.63 23.77 -39.21
C MET A 1 52.89 22.49 -38.85
N ARG A 2 51.85 22.57 -37.99
CA ARG A 2 50.73 21.62 -37.72
C ARG A 2 51.10 20.22 -37.15
N ARG A 3 50.81 19.94 -35.86
CA ARG A 3 49.58 19.30 -35.29
C ARG A 3 49.35 17.90 -35.88
N THR A 4 49.21 16.81 -35.12
CA THR A 4 48.07 16.54 -34.23
C THR A 4 48.32 15.31 -33.33
N LEU A 5 47.82 15.43 -32.10
CA LEU A 5 47.70 14.44 -31.02
C LEU A 5 46.72 13.30 -31.32
N GLY A 6 46.86 12.21 -30.56
CA GLY A 6 45.76 11.34 -30.14
C GLY A 6 45.68 10.00 -30.91
N THR A 7 45.36 8.87 -30.30
CA THR A 7 44.64 8.66 -29.04
C THR A 7 44.93 7.23 -28.57
N LEU A 8 45.49 7.08 -27.37
CA LEU A 8 45.51 5.82 -26.63
C LEU A 8 44.05 5.37 -26.47
N VAL A 9 43.75 4.14 -26.85
CA VAL A 9 42.46 3.50 -26.59
C VAL A 9 42.29 3.39 -25.08
N SER A 10 41.71 4.43 -24.50
CA SER A 10 41.36 4.47 -23.08
C SER A 10 40.10 3.63 -22.93
N GLY A 11 40.22 2.58 -22.11
CA GLY A 11 39.17 1.65 -21.81
C GLY A 11 37.87 2.36 -21.48
N PHE A 12 36.81 1.96 -22.19
CA PHE A 12 35.46 2.32 -21.84
C PHE A 12 35.09 1.56 -20.56
N ALA A 13 35.57 2.05 -19.42
CA ALA A 13 35.03 1.66 -18.14
C ALA A 13 33.59 2.20 -18.12
N LEU A 14 32.62 1.33 -18.36
CA LEU A 14 31.25 1.59 -17.94
C LEU A 14 31.29 1.80 -16.44
N THR A 15 31.32 3.06 -16.03
CA THR A 15 30.91 3.45 -14.69
C THR A 15 29.43 3.13 -14.57
N LEU A 16 29.15 1.91 -14.07
CA LEU A 16 27.88 1.58 -13.46
C LEU A 16 27.70 2.61 -12.34
N THR A 17 26.98 3.70 -12.66
CA THR A 17 26.44 4.58 -11.65
C THR A 17 25.42 3.72 -10.91
N LEU A 18 25.87 3.15 -9.80
CA LEU A 18 25.03 2.49 -8.82
C LEU A 18 24.05 3.59 -8.37
N ALA A 19 22.89 3.68 -9.05
CA ALA A 19 21.79 4.48 -8.57
C ALA A 19 21.57 4.01 -7.13
N ALA A 20 21.83 4.89 -6.17
CA ALA A 20 21.61 4.62 -4.76
C ALA A 20 20.23 3.95 -4.66
N PRO A 21 20.10 2.86 -3.87
CA PRO A 21 18.82 2.18 -3.75
C PRO A 21 17.79 3.25 -3.45
N ALA A 22 16.83 3.43 -4.37
CA ALA A 22 15.65 4.26 -4.09
C ALA A 22 15.16 3.75 -2.75
N MET A 23 15.27 4.58 -1.71
CA MET A 23 14.99 4.17 -0.34
C MET A 23 13.67 3.43 -0.38
N ALA A 24 13.70 2.14 -0.08
CA ALA A 24 12.50 1.33 -0.11
C ALA A 24 11.55 1.97 0.88
N GLN A 25 10.54 2.70 0.37
CA GLN A 25 9.53 3.29 1.21
C GLN A 25 8.84 2.12 1.88
N SER A 26 9.00 2.01 3.20
CA SER A 26 8.35 0.97 3.98
C SER A 26 6.85 1.04 3.68
N PRO A 27 6.21 -0.12 3.41
CA PRO A 27 4.79 -0.12 3.10
C PRO A 27 4.01 0.54 4.23
N LEU A 28 3.02 1.35 3.89
CA LEU A 28 2.12 1.98 4.84
C LEU A 28 1.01 1.01 5.20
N ARG A 29 0.81 0.81 6.50
CA ARG A 29 -0.33 0.05 7.04
C ARG A 29 -1.45 1.01 7.37
N PHE A 30 -2.65 0.73 6.89
CA PHE A 30 -3.85 1.47 7.27
C PHE A 30 -4.97 0.50 7.60
N TRP A 31 -6.00 0.97 8.31
CA TRP A 31 -7.10 0.11 8.75
C TRP A 31 -8.41 0.44 8.04
N ILE A 32 -9.18 -0.60 7.74
CA ILE A 32 -10.51 -0.51 7.13
C ILE A 32 -11.51 -1.19 8.06
N ASP A 33 -12.54 -0.46 8.45
CA ASP A 33 -13.72 -0.98 9.14
C ASP A 33 -14.74 -1.45 8.11
N VAL A 34 -15.06 -2.74 8.15
CA VAL A 34 -16.05 -3.36 7.27
C VAL A 34 -17.33 -3.60 8.05
N TYR A 35 -18.39 -2.92 7.65
CA TYR A 35 -19.71 -3.06 8.22
C TYR A 35 -20.47 -4.12 7.43
N HIS A 36 -20.62 -5.28 8.05
CA HIS A 36 -21.34 -6.40 7.48
C HIS A 36 -22.56 -6.74 8.34
N GLY A 37 -23.58 -7.31 7.70
CA GLY A 37 -24.84 -7.62 8.35
C GLY A 37 -25.47 -8.86 7.74
N GLN A 38 -26.06 -9.70 8.58
CA GLN A 38 -26.98 -10.77 8.14
C GLN A 38 -28.44 -10.44 8.51
N CYS A 39 -28.66 -9.37 9.28
CA CYS A 39 -29.94 -8.96 9.87
C CYS A 39 -29.94 -7.44 10.06
N ALA A 40 -31.07 -6.78 9.80
CA ALA A 40 -31.21 -5.32 9.89
C ALA A 40 -31.19 -4.77 11.33
N ASP A 41 -31.52 -5.60 12.32
CA ASP A 41 -31.64 -5.22 13.73
C ASP A 41 -30.47 -5.71 14.61
N CYS A 42 -29.44 -6.28 14.01
CA CYS A 42 -28.28 -6.76 14.76
C CYS A 42 -27.32 -5.59 15.01
N PRO A 43 -26.72 -5.49 16.22
CA PRO A 43 -25.69 -4.49 16.47
C PRO A 43 -24.51 -4.75 15.52
N HIS A 44 -24.41 -3.96 14.47
CA HIS A 44 -23.36 -4.04 13.46
C HIS A 44 -22.04 -3.56 14.08
N LYS A 45 -21.29 -4.46 14.70
CA LYS A 45 -19.89 -4.19 15.04
C LYS A 45 -19.08 -4.33 13.75
N PRO A 46 -18.38 -3.27 13.30
CA PRO A 46 -17.50 -3.40 12.15
C PRO A 46 -16.37 -4.37 12.47
N VAL A 47 -15.91 -5.09 11.46
CA VAL A 47 -14.67 -5.86 11.55
C VAL A 47 -13.56 -5.04 10.93
N THR A 48 -12.54 -4.78 11.73
CA THR A 48 -11.39 -3.96 11.31
C THR A 48 -10.30 -4.85 10.71
N PHE A 49 -9.85 -4.51 9.50
CA PHE A 49 -8.70 -5.13 8.84
C PHE A 49 -7.57 -4.13 8.72
N HIS A 50 -6.34 -4.63 8.59
CA HIS A 50 -5.23 -3.81 8.13
C HIS A 50 -4.89 -4.18 6.70
N VAL A 51 -4.57 -3.18 5.89
CA VAL A 51 -4.13 -3.33 4.51
C VAL A 51 -2.80 -2.59 4.37
N GLU A 52 -1.89 -3.17 3.59
CA GLU A 52 -0.58 -2.59 3.34
C GLU A 52 -0.52 -2.05 1.91
N LEU A 53 -0.11 -0.79 1.76
CA LEU A 53 0.09 -0.15 0.47
C LEU A 53 1.42 0.57 0.46
N ALA A 54 2.08 0.57 -0.71
CA ALA A 54 3.38 1.18 -0.85
C ALA A 54 3.40 2.71 -0.67
N ASP A 55 2.25 3.39 -0.80
CA ASP A 55 2.22 4.84 -0.96
C ASP A 55 0.94 5.51 -0.39
N MET A 56 1.09 6.74 0.11
CA MET A 56 0.03 7.52 0.77
C MET A 56 -1.04 8.00 -0.20
N ASP A 57 -0.68 8.36 -1.44
CA ASP A 57 -1.66 8.77 -2.46
C ASP A 57 -2.60 7.62 -2.79
N LYS A 58 -2.10 6.37 -2.77
CA LYS A 58 -2.94 5.18 -2.94
C LYS A 58 -3.91 5.00 -1.77
N VAL A 59 -3.42 5.19 -0.53
CA VAL A 59 -4.27 5.15 0.67
C VAL A 59 -5.36 6.21 0.59
N ASN A 60 -5.01 7.46 0.26
CA ASN A 60 -5.96 8.56 0.12
C ASN A 60 -6.97 8.29 -1.00
N THR A 61 -6.53 7.79 -2.15
CA THR A 61 -7.42 7.44 -3.27
C THR A 61 -8.42 6.35 -2.88
N LEU A 62 -7.99 5.33 -2.14
CA LEU A 62 -8.86 4.30 -1.60
C LEU A 62 -9.85 4.87 -0.59
N CYS A 63 -9.36 5.64 0.38
CA CYS A 63 -10.17 6.22 1.44
C CYS A 63 -11.07 7.39 1.00
N SER A 64 -10.89 7.91 -0.22
CA SER A 64 -11.71 8.99 -0.79
C SER A 64 -13.07 8.52 -1.29
N SER A 65 -13.26 7.21 -1.51
CA SER A 65 -14.48 6.66 -2.12
C SER A 65 -14.89 5.34 -1.50
N ASP A 66 -16.12 5.28 -0.99
CA ASP A 66 -16.75 4.06 -0.48
C ASP A 66 -16.70 2.92 -1.52
N THR A 67 -16.99 3.21 -2.79
CA THR A 67 -16.91 2.23 -3.87
C THR A 67 -15.52 1.58 -4.03
N ASN A 68 -14.44 2.34 -3.84
CA ASN A 68 -13.09 1.80 -3.93
C ASN A 68 -12.80 0.88 -2.75
N LEU A 69 -13.22 1.26 -1.54
CA LEU A 69 -13.10 0.43 -0.34
C LEU A 69 -13.91 -0.87 -0.49
N MET A 70 -15.15 -0.79 -0.94
CA MET A 70 -15.99 -1.95 -1.19
C MET A 70 -15.40 -2.91 -2.23
N ARG A 71 -14.78 -2.37 -3.29
CA ARG A 71 -14.06 -3.18 -4.30
C ARG A 71 -12.83 -3.87 -3.69
N THR A 72 -12.07 -3.18 -2.86
CA THR A 72 -10.91 -3.75 -2.15
C THR A 72 -11.33 -4.84 -1.18
N VAL A 73 -12.38 -4.62 -0.40
CA VAL A 73 -12.95 -5.62 0.50
C VAL A 73 -13.40 -6.86 -0.28
N ALA A 74 -14.09 -6.68 -1.40
CA ALA A 74 -14.48 -7.80 -2.27
C ALA A 74 -13.28 -8.55 -2.85
N HIS A 75 -12.18 -7.85 -3.19
CA HIS A 75 -10.95 -8.48 -3.65
C HIS A 75 -10.29 -9.29 -2.52
N ILE A 76 -10.17 -8.73 -1.31
CA ILE A 76 -9.64 -9.43 -0.14
C ILE A 76 -10.43 -10.70 0.15
N GLN A 77 -11.77 -10.66 0.10
CA GLN A 77 -12.60 -11.86 0.33
C GLN A 77 -12.44 -12.95 -0.74
N ARG A 78 -12.00 -12.59 -1.96
CA ARG A 78 -11.73 -13.57 -3.02
C ARG A 78 -10.39 -14.26 -2.81
N GLU A 79 -9.39 -13.50 -2.40
CA GLU A 79 -8.02 -14.00 -2.18
C GLU A 79 -7.89 -14.73 -0.84
N ASP A 80 -8.52 -14.21 0.22
CA ASP A 80 -8.48 -14.78 1.57
C ASP A 80 -9.77 -15.54 1.89
N MET A 81 -9.67 -16.87 1.88
CA MET A 81 -10.81 -17.75 2.16
C MET A 81 -11.29 -17.68 3.62
N VAL A 82 -10.50 -17.13 4.55
CA VAL A 82 -10.85 -17.01 5.97
C VAL A 82 -11.78 -15.82 6.20
N ILE A 83 -11.64 -14.77 5.40
CA ILE A 83 -12.44 -13.54 5.53
C ILE A 83 -13.58 -13.61 4.51
N LYS A 84 -14.71 -14.19 4.89
CA LYS A 84 -15.94 -14.15 4.08
C LYS A 84 -17.06 -13.47 4.83
N PHE A 85 -17.50 -12.33 4.30
CA PHE A 85 -18.68 -11.63 4.75
C PHE A 85 -19.86 -11.99 3.85
N GLY A 86 -21.03 -12.25 4.44
CA GLY A 86 -22.24 -12.54 3.66
C GLY A 86 -22.69 -11.32 2.84
N HIS A 87 -23.17 -10.29 3.53
CA HIS A 87 -23.49 -8.99 2.92
C HIS A 87 -22.64 -7.89 3.59
N VAL A 88 -21.85 -7.19 2.79
CA VAL A 88 -21.13 -5.98 3.22
C VAL A 88 -22.00 -4.78 2.83
N SER A 89 -22.40 -4.00 3.83
CA SER A 89 -23.24 -2.83 3.63
C SER A 89 -22.41 -1.56 3.39
N HIS A 90 -21.24 -1.48 4.01
CA HIS A 90 -20.37 -0.30 3.98
C HIS A 90 -18.94 -0.65 4.38
N ALA A 91 -17.96 0.12 3.90
CA ALA A 91 -16.58 0.05 4.37
C ALA A 91 -16.00 1.46 4.52
N ALA A 92 -15.27 1.71 5.61
CA ALA A 92 -14.67 3.00 5.91
C ALA A 92 -13.20 2.83 6.32
N CYS A 93 -12.34 3.77 5.93
CA CYS A 93 -11.01 3.85 6.53
C CYS A 93 -11.11 4.35 7.96
N VAL A 94 -10.42 3.67 8.89
CA VAL A 94 -10.30 4.12 10.28
C VAL A 94 -9.58 5.46 10.29
N ARG A 95 -10.12 6.42 11.02
CA ARG A 95 -9.53 7.75 11.18
C ARG A 95 -8.97 7.95 12.59
N ASP A 96 -7.91 8.74 12.71
CA ASP A 96 -7.43 9.20 14.01
C ASP A 96 -8.33 10.33 14.56
N LYS A 97 -8.04 10.79 15.79
CA LYS A 97 -8.84 11.82 16.48
C LYS A 97 -8.91 13.16 15.74
N SER A 98 -7.95 13.42 14.86
CA SER A 98 -7.83 14.62 14.03
C SER A 98 -8.55 14.48 12.68
N GLY A 99 -9.12 13.31 12.40
CA GLY A 99 -9.86 13.03 11.17
C GLY A 99 -9.00 12.58 9.98
N ASN A 100 -7.69 12.37 10.14
CA ASN A 100 -6.87 11.79 9.07
C ASN A 100 -6.99 10.27 9.05
N VAL A 101 -6.67 9.64 7.93
CA VAL A 101 -6.62 8.18 7.84
C VAL A 101 -5.56 7.67 8.82
N LYS A 102 -5.97 6.76 9.69
CA LYS A 102 -5.05 6.14 10.63
C LYS A 102 -4.06 5.27 9.84
N ILE A 103 -2.80 5.65 9.92
CA ILE A 103 -1.68 5.00 9.25
C ILE A 103 -0.61 4.61 10.27
N ALA A 104 0.11 3.53 10.00
CA ALA A 104 1.35 3.19 10.67
C ALA A 104 2.41 2.85 9.62
N ALA A 105 3.67 3.06 9.97
CA ALA A 105 4.76 2.45 9.23
C ALA A 105 4.55 0.93 9.28
N GLY A 106 4.54 0.28 8.13
CA GLY A 106 4.63 -1.16 8.08
C GLY A 106 6.01 -1.54 8.55
N ASP A 107 6.06 -2.42 9.56
CA ASP A 107 7.30 -3.10 9.87
C ASP A 107 7.72 -3.83 8.60
N SER A 108 8.77 -3.34 7.96
CA SER A 108 9.54 -4.13 7.00
C SER A 108 10.31 -5.20 7.76
N SER A 109 9.62 -6.01 8.56
CA SER A 109 10.17 -7.24 9.10
C SER A 109 9.95 -8.36 8.08
N VAL A 110 10.57 -8.18 6.91
CA VAL A 110 11.20 -9.33 6.26
C VAL A 110 12.40 -9.68 7.15
N GLY A 111 12.10 -10.35 8.26
CA GLY A 111 13.10 -11.06 9.03
C GLY A 111 13.61 -12.17 8.14
N SER A 112 14.88 -12.07 7.76
CA SER A 112 15.65 -13.17 7.19
C SER A 112 15.33 -14.46 7.95
N ASN A 113 14.83 -15.47 7.22
CA ASN A 113 15.09 -16.86 7.55
C ASN A 113 16.18 -17.35 6.60
#